data_AF-A0A6M5YGM3-F1
#
_entry.id   AF-A0A6M5YGM3-F1
#
_cell.length_a   1.000
_cell.length_b   1.000
_cell.length_c   1.000
_cell.angle_alpha   90.00
_cell.angle_beta   90.00
_cell.angle_gamma   90.00
#
_symmetry.space_group_name_H-M   'P 1'
#
loop_
_entity.id
_entity.type
_entity.pdbx_description
1 polymer ?
#
loop_
_entity_poly.entity_id
_entity_poly.type
_entity_poly.pdbx_seq_one_letter_code
_entity_poly.pdbx_strand_id
1 'polypeptide(L)' 'MTYADQLAALTASDPVLGAAVAGLRNLEAILKWAPGAGVPFAGIDLVQQDEYSYDLYLPLPDSRWLVFGVS' A
#
# COMPACT_ATOMS: atom_id res chain seq x y z
N MET A 1 -3.32 -15.26 -5.61
CA MET A 1 -1.94 -14.75 -5.58
C MET A 1 -1.63 -14.38 -4.15
N THR A 2 -0.53 -14.85 -3.57
CA THR A 2 -0.20 -14.58 -2.16
C THR A 2 0.40 -13.18 -2.01
N TYR A 3 0.47 -12.66 -0.79
CA TYR A 3 1.22 -11.42 -0.49
C TYR A 3 2.68 -11.52 -0.95
N ALA A 4 3.31 -12.68 -0.79
CA ALA A 4 4.69 -12.91 -1.22
C ALA A 4 4.83 -12.80 -2.74
N ASP A 5 3.87 -13.35 -3.51
CA ASP A 5 3.86 -13.24 -4.97
C ASP A 5 3.66 -11.79 -5.43
N GLN A 6 2.74 -11.06 -4.78
CA GLN A 6 2.47 -9.64 -5.05
C GLN A 6 3.68 -8.77 -4.76
N LEU A 7 4.33 -8.96 -3.61
CA LEU A 7 5.53 -8.24 -3.23
C LEU A 7 6.70 -8.56 -4.18
N ALA A 8 6.84 -9.83 -4.59
CA ALA A 8 7.87 -10.22 -5.57
C ALA A 8 7.63 -9.54 -6.92
N ALA A 9 6.40 -9.50 -7.40
CA ALA A 9 6.04 -8.80 -8.64
C ALA A 9 6.30 -7.29 -8.55
N LEU A 10 5.91 -6.65 -7.44
CA LEU A 10 6.20 -5.24 -7.19
C LEU A 10 7.70 -4.97 -7.18
N THR A 11 8.47 -5.76 -6.43
CA THR A 11 9.93 -5.63 -6.30
C THR A 11 10.64 -5.81 -7.65
N ALA A 12 10.15 -6.70 -8.51
CA ALA A 12 10.70 -6.88 -9.85
C ALA A 12 10.46 -5.64 -10.75
N SER A 13 9.31 -4.98 -10.60
CA SER A 13 8.97 -3.78 -11.37
C SER A 13 9.60 -2.49 -10.82
N ASP A 14 9.73 -2.39 -9.50
CA ASP A 14 10.18 -1.22 -8.77
C ASP A 14 10.86 -1.70 -7.46
N PRO A 15 12.18 -1.97 -7.49
CA PRO A 15 12.89 -2.53 -6.35
C PRO A 15 12.87 -1.63 -5.11
N VAL A 16 12.86 -0.31 -5.31
CA VAL A 16 12.83 0.67 -4.22
C VAL A 16 11.48 0.63 -3.53
N LEU A 17 10.39 0.66 -4.30
CA LEU A 17 9.05 0.59 -3.76
C LEU A 17 8.77 -0.77 -3.10
N GLY A 18 9.22 -1.86 -3.73
CA GLY A 18 9.12 -3.21 -3.15
C GLY A 18 9.81 -3.31 -1.80
N ALA A 19 11.03 -2.78 -1.67
CA ALA A 19 11.75 -2.77 -0.39
C ALA A 19 11.03 -1.96 0.70
N ALA A 20 10.45 -0.81 0.33
CA ALA A 20 9.67 0.01 1.26
C ALA A 20 8.40 -0.72 1.74
N VAL A 21 7.64 -1.29 0.79
CA VAL A 21 6.37 -1.99 1.07
C VAL A 21 6.58 -3.27 1.90
N ALA A 22 7.71 -3.98 1.72
CA ALA A 22 8.03 -5.21 2.46
C ALA A 22 7.97 -5.05 4.00
N GLY A 23 8.23 -3.83 4.50
CA GLY A 23 8.20 -3.50 5.93
C GLY A 23 6.82 -3.05 6.46
N LEU A 24 5.85 -2.78 5.59
CA LEU A 24 4.54 -2.24 5.97
C LEU A 24 3.60 -3.37 6.39
N ARG A 25 3.64 -3.73 7.68
CA ARG A 25 2.91 -4.89 8.22
C ARG A 25 1.55 -4.59 8.85
N ASN A 26 1.20 -3.32 8.99
CA ASN A 26 -0.06 -2.88 9.56
C ASN A 26 -0.44 -1.49 9.06
N LEU A 27 -1.69 -1.09 9.32
CA LEU A 27 -2.21 0.22 8.93
C LEU A 27 -1.37 1.38 9.45
N GLU A 28 -0.91 1.31 10.71
CA GLU A 28 -0.07 2.35 11.31
C GLU A 28 1.24 2.55 10.53
N ALA A 29 1.91 1.46 10.14
CA ALA A 29 3.15 1.51 9.36
C ALA A 29 2.89 2.13 7.98
N ILE A 30 1.79 1.75 7.33
CA ILE A 30 1.39 2.30 6.01
C ILE A 30 1.16 3.81 6.12
N LEU A 31 0.37 4.25 7.10
CA LEU A 31 0.04 5.67 7.29
C LEU A 31 1.26 6.51 7.69
N LYS A 32 2.21 5.96 8.46
CA LYS A 32 3.49 6.64 8.76
C LYS A 32 4.39 6.77 7.54
N TRP A 33 4.39 5.78 6.66
CA TRP A 33 5.21 5.77 5.45
C TRP A 33 4.67 6.71 4.36
N ALA A 34 3.35 6.76 4.18
CA ALA A 34 2.69 7.44 3.07
C ALA A 34 3.15 8.91 2.82
N PRO A 35 3.24 9.80 3.84
CA PRO A 35 3.71 11.17 3.62
C PRO A 35 5.15 11.24 3.09
N GLY A 36 6.04 10.36 3.58
CA GLY A 36 7.43 10.28 3.12
C GLY A 36 7.56 9.77 1.68
N ALA A 37 6.56 9.03 1.20
CA ALA A 37 6.44 8.58 -0.18
C ALA A 37 5.74 9.61 -1.10
N GLY A 38 5.41 10.80 -0.58
CA GLY A 38 4.72 11.84 -1.33
C GLY A 38 3.22 11.60 -1.49
N VAL A 39 2.62 10.68 -0.73
CA VAL A 39 1.18 10.41 -0.73
C VAL A 39 0.50 11.30 0.30
N PRO A 40 -0.30 12.31 -0.10
CA PRO A 40 -1.03 13.14 0.83
C PRO A 40 -2.19 12.36 1.45
N PHE A 41 -2.40 12.49 2.76
CA PHE A 41 -3.52 11.83 3.45
C PHE A 41 -4.88 12.15 2.84
N ALA A 42 -5.06 13.36 2.31
CA ALA A 42 -6.31 13.78 1.66
C ALA A 42 -6.66 12.97 0.39
N GLY A 43 -5.69 12.26 -0.20
CA GLY A 43 -5.91 11.40 -1.36
C GLY A 43 -6.03 9.91 -1.01
N ILE A 44 -5.82 9.54 0.25
CA ILE A 44 -5.98 8.14 0.68
C ILE A 44 -7.47 7.84 0.82
N ASP A 45 -7.89 6.70 0.30
CA ASP A 45 -9.26 6.21 0.41
C ASP A 45 -9.30 4.86 1.13
N LEU A 46 -10.42 4.57 1.79
CA LEU A 46 -10.65 3.32 2.52
C LEU A 46 -12.01 2.78 2.13
N VAL A 47 -12.02 1.67 1.39
CA VAL A 47 -13.25 1.02 0.92
C VAL A 47 -13.49 -0.22 1.76
N GLN A 48 -14.67 -0.31 2.37
CA GLN A 48 -15.07 -1.49 3.12
C GLN A 48 -15.39 -2.65 2.16
N GLN A 49 -14.81 -3.82 2.43
CA GLN A 49 -15.09 -5.08 1.71
C GLN A 49 -16.12 -5.93 2.48
N ASP A 50 -15.93 -6.08 3.79
CA ASP A 50 -16.86 -6.78 4.69
C ASP A 50 -16.84 -6.16 6.11
N GLU A 51 -17.42 -6.86 7.11
CA GLU A 51 -17.50 -6.38 8.50
C GLU A 51 -16.12 -6.10 9.13
N TYR A 52 -15.08 -6.80 8.69
CA TYR A 52 -13.73 -6.76 9.26
C TYR A 52 -12.62 -6.46 8.25
N SER A 53 -12.95 -6.40 6.95
CA SER A 53 -11.97 -6.24 5.87
C SER A 53 -12.18 -4.94 5.10
N TYR A 54 -11.07 -4.27 4.79
CA TYR A 54 -11.03 -3.01 4.06
C TYR A 54 -9.89 -3.01 3.05
N ASP A 55 -10.08 -2.29 1.95
CA ASP A 55 -9.01 -1.95 1.02
C ASP A 55 -8.61 -0.49 1.22
N LEU A 56 -7.33 -0.27 1.52
CA LEU A 56 -6.72 1.04 1.66
C LEU A 56 -6.01 1.43 0.37
N TYR A 57 -6.46 2.49 -0.28
CA TYR A 57 -5.96 2.98 -1.56
C TYR A 57 -5.02 4.17 -1.36
N LEU A 58 -3.79 4.05 -1.86
CA LEU A 58 -2.77 5.10 -1.81
C LEU A 58 -2.42 5.55 -3.25
N PRO A 59 -2.77 6.78 -3.65
CA PRO A 59 -2.37 7.33 -4.94
C PRO A 59 -0.90 7.74 -4.89
N LEU A 60 -0.06 7.09 -5.68
CA LEU A 60 1.35 7.46 -5.82
C LEU A 60 1.50 8.71 -6.71
N PRO A 61 2.59 9.50 -6.54
CA PRO A 61 2.82 10.72 -7.32
C PRO A 61 2.89 10.51 -8.84
N ASP A 62 3.18 9.29 -9.28
CA ASP A 62 3.31 8.90 -10.69
C ASP A 62 2.02 8.32 -11.30
N SER A 63 0.86 8.63 -10.69
CA SER A 63 -0.46 8.16 -11.11
C SER A 63 -0.70 6.65 -10.99
N ARG A 64 0.23 5.91 -10.36
CA ARG A 64 -0.02 4.53 -9.92
C ARG A 64 -0.80 4.52 -8.61
N TRP A 65 -1.36 3.36 -8.29
CA TRP A 65 -2.04 3.12 -7.02
C TRP A 65 -1.40 1.93 -6.31
N LEU A 66 -1.22 2.05 -5.00
CA LEU A 66 -1.02 0.90 -4.11
C LEU A 66 -2.31 0.62 -3.37
N VAL A 67 -2.66 -0.66 -3.27
CA VAL A 67 -3.84 -1.12 -2.54
C VAL A 67 -3.40 -2.13 -1.51
N PHE A 68 -3.74 -1.87 -0.25
CA PHE A 68 -3.48 -2.77 0.87
C PHE A 68 -4.80 -3.34 1.36
N GLY A 69 -4.92 -4.67 1.35
CA GLY A 69 -5.97 -5.34 2.12
C GLY A 69 -5.63 -5.27 3.60
N VAL A 70 -6.56 -4.77 4.40
CA VAL A 70 -6.46 -4.61 5.86
C VAL A 70 -7.60 -5.40 6.50
N SER A 71 -7.25 -6.33 7.38
CA SER A 71 -8.16 -7.24 8.10
C SER A 71 -7.65 -7.51 9.50
#